data_AF-A0A7Y8M3L3-F1
#
_entry.id   AF-A0A7Y8M3L3-F1
#
_cell.length_a   1.000
_cell.length_b   1.000
_cell.length_c   1.000
_cell.angle_alpha   90.00
_cell.angle_beta   90.00
_cell.angle_gamma   90.00
#
_symmetry.space_group_name_H-M   'P 1'
#
loop_
_entity.id
_entity.type
_entity.pdbx_description
1 polymer ?
#
loop_
_entity_poly.entity_id
_entity_poly.type
_entity_poly.pdbx_seq_one_letter_code
_entity_poly.pdbx_strand_id
1 'polypeptide(L)'
;MPETKSSRDEILDSIGEGLLTVDKNFKINFFNRAAEQITGFKREEVLNQFCKYVFKCELCESKCPIGLILESGNPLYDFRSNIEIKDGTRKPIKLNAAILKNDSDQPIGGVISFRDLSEIEAIKKDVSYAGNYFGIIGHGKTMQDVFRLIQEISESDATVLIQGESGT
;
A
#
# COMPACT_ATOMS: atom_id res chain seq x y z
N MET A 1 31.81 -9.87 19.01
CA MET A 1 31.35 -8.60 19.60
C MET A 1 30.06 -8.23 18.89
N PRO A 2 28.93 -7.98 19.56
CA PRO A 2 27.73 -7.55 18.85
C PRO A 2 27.96 -6.09 18.42
N GLU A 3 27.83 -5.83 17.12
CA GLU A 3 27.88 -4.48 16.56
C GLU A 3 26.76 -3.65 17.18
N THR A 4 27.11 -2.56 17.85
CA THR A 4 26.15 -1.61 18.41
C THR A 4 25.35 -1.02 17.26
N LYS A 5 24.06 -1.37 17.15
CA LYS A 5 23.13 -0.79 16.17
C LYS A 5 23.17 0.73 16.33
N SER A 6 23.40 1.46 15.23
CA SER A 6 23.43 2.92 15.24
C SER A 6 22.09 3.45 15.74
N SER A 7 22.07 4.48 16.60
CA SER A 7 20.81 5.07 17.11
C SER A 7 19.88 5.54 15.98
N ARG A 8 20.42 5.83 14.78
CA ARG A 8 19.62 6.13 13.58
C ARG A 8 18.79 4.93 13.13
N ASP A 9 19.37 3.74 13.14
CA ASP A 9 18.69 2.52 12.71
C ASP A 9 17.56 2.16 13.68
N GLU A 10 17.76 2.38 14.98
CA GLU A 10 16.71 2.17 15.99
C GLU A 10 15.55 3.14 15.81
N ILE A 11 15.84 4.42 15.53
CA ILE A 11 14.80 5.41 15.22
C ILE A 11 14.04 5.00 13.96
N LEU A 12 14.73 4.63 12.89
CA LEU A 12 14.08 4.23 11.63
C LEU A 12 13.32 2.91 11.74
N ASP A 13 13.79 1.97 12.57
CA ASP A 13 13.10 0.70 12.86
C ASP A 13 11.88 0.90 13.77
N SER A 14 11.78 2.03 14.49
CA SER A 14 10.60 2.38 15.31
C SER A 14 9.44 2.96 14.49
N ILE A 15 9.70 3.38 13.24
CA ILE A 15 8.68 3.93 12.34
C ILE A 15 7.85 2.77 11.78
N GLY A 16 6.52 2.87 11.88
CA GLY A 16 5.58 1.88 11.32
C GLY A 16 5.43 1.92 9.80
N GLU A 17 6.11 2.84 9.12
CA GLU A 17 6.18 2.91 7.66
C GLU A 17 7.43 2.19 7.16
N GLY A 18 7.27 1.44 6.08
CA GLY A 18 8.39 0.84 5.39
C GLY A 18 9.29 1.93 4.83
N LEU A 19 10.59 1.80 5.08
CA LEU A 19 11.60 2.74 4.60
C LEU A 19 12.73 1.97 3.95
N LEU A 20 13.08 2.37 2.73
CA LEU A 20 14.26 1.89 2.03
C LEU A 20 15.04 3.05 1.41
N THR A 21 16.35 2.86 1.26
CA THR A 21 17.19 3.78 0.48
C THR A 21 17.93 3.03 -0.60
N VAL A 22 18.25 3.74 -1.67
CA VAL A 22 19.01 3.24 -2.81
C VAL A 22 20.23 4.11 -3.06
N ASP A 23 21.30 3.51 -3.57
CA ASP A 23 22.48 4.21 -4.07
C ASP A 23 22.26 4.83 -5.47
N LYS A 24 23.30 5.43 -6.04
CA LYS A 24 23.30 5.99 -7.40
C LYS A 24 23.04 4.95 -8.51
N ASN A 25 23.22 3.66 -8.21
CA ASN A 25 22.98 2.55 -9.12
C ASN A 25 21.61 1.91 -8.88
N PHE A 26 20.74 2.52 -8.07
CA PHE A 26 19.42 2.03 -7.69
C PHE A 26 19.46 0.70 -6.91
N LYS A 27 20.58 0.41 -6.25
CA LYS A 27 20.73 -0.74 -5.37
C LYS A 27 20.37 -0.37 -3.94
N ILE A 28 19.59 -1.24 -3.29
CA ILE A 28 19.14 -1.02 -1.92
C ILE A 28 20.34 -1.07 -0.98
N ASN A 29 20.52 -0.02 -0.18
CA ASN A 29 21.56 0.05 0.86
C ASN A 29 21.00 0.23 2.28
N PHE A 30 19.67 0.40 2.42
CA PHE A 30 18.98 0.40 3.71
C PHE A 30 17.56 -0.15 3.55
N PHE A 31 17.08 -0.84 4.59
CA PHE A 31 15.73 -1.44 4.62
C PHE A 31 15.27 -1.61 6.07
N ASN A 32 14.33 -0.80 6.56
CA ASN A 32 13.92 -0.86 7.97
C ASN A 32 13.06 -2.09 8.30
N ARG A 33 12.84 -2.33 9.60
CA ARG A 33 12.00 -3.44 10.09
C ARG A 33 10.58 -3.42 9.53
N ALA A 34 9.95 -2.25 9.41
CA ALA A 34 8.61 -2.15 8.85
C ALA A 34 8.56 -2.55 7.37
N ALA A 35 9.60 -2.23 6.59
CA ALA A 35 9.69 -2.65 5.20
C ALA A 35 9.80 -4.18 5.10
N GLU A 36 10.50 -4.84 6.03
CA GLU A 36 10.52 -6.31 6.10
C GLU A 36 9.14 -6.89 6.39
N GLN A 37 8.41 -6.29 7.32
CA GLN A 37 7.07 -6.74 7.72
C GLN A 37 6.05 -6.56 6.59
N ILE A 38 6.11 -5.43 5.89
CA ILE A 38 5.15 -5.12 4.82
C ILE A 38 5.42 -5.99 3.59
N THR A 39 6.69 -6.16 3.20
CA THR A 39 7.07 -6.82 1.94
C THR A 39 7.37 -8.31 2.07
N GLY A 40 7.58 -8.81 3.29
CA GLY A 40 7.99 -10.19 3.56
C GLY A 40 9.45 -10.51 3.24
N PHE A 41 10.23 -9.58 2.69
CA PHE A 41 11.66 -9.74 2.47
C PHE A 41 12.47 -9.39 3.72
N LYS A 42 13.54 -10.13 3.98
CA LYS A 42 14.53 -9.75 4.99
C LYS A 42 15.53 -8.75 4.42
N ARG A 43 16.01 -7.85 5.27
CA ARG A 43 17.06 -6.85 4.95
C ARG A 43 18.24 -7.53 4.26
N GLU A 44 18.72 -8.65 4.81
CA GLU A 44 19.85 -9.41 4.29
C GLU A 44 19.63 -9.95 2.86
N GLU A 45 18.38 -10.22 2.48
CA GLU A 45 18.01 -10.72 1.14
C GLU A 45 17.99 -9.61 0.08
N VAL A 46 17.76 -8.36 0.51
CA VAL A 46 17.49 -7.23 -0.41
C VAL A 46 18.63 -6.25 -0.51
N LEU A 47 19.54 -6.22 0.48
CA LEU A 47 20.71 -5.36 0.41
C LEU A 47 21.54 -5.67 -0.83
N ASN A 48 22.03 -4.61 -1.48
CA ASN A 48 22.78 -4.64 -2.74
C ASN A 48 22.00 -5.19 -3.96
N GLN A 49 20.69 -5.49 -3.82
CA GLN A 49 19.81 -5.83 -4.93
C GLN A 49 19.22 -4.57 -5.58
N PHE A 50 18.90 -4.65 -6.87
CA PHE A 50 18.21 -3.54 -7.54
C PHE A 50 16.80 -3.38 -7.00
N CYS A 51 16.44 -2.15 -6.61
CA CYS A 51 15.15 -1.83 -6.00
C CYS A 51 13.94 -2.30 -6.83
N LYS A 52 14.04 -2.26 -8.16
CA LYS A 52 12.96 -2.67 -9.07
C LYS A 52 12.57 -4.16 -8.93
N TYR A 53 13.48 -5.03 -8.49
CA TYR A 53 13.19 -6.46 -8.31
C TYR A 53 12.61 -6.79 -6.93
N VAL A 54 12.76 -5.87 -5.97
CA VAL A 54 12.28 -6.06 -4.58
C VAL A 54 10.98 -5.30 -4.36
N PHE A 55 10.95 -4.00 -4.66
CA PHE A 55 9.82 -3.14 -4.32
C PHE A 55 8.64 -3.29 -5.31
N LYS A 56 8.93 -3.62 -6.58
CA LYS A 56 7.94 -3.96 -7.63
C LYS A 56 6.63 -3.14 -7.56
N CYS A 57 6.73 -1.83 -7.39
CA CYS A 57 5.55 -0.96 -7.45
C CYS A 57 5.13 -0.76 -8.91
N GLU A 58 3.87 -0.39 -9.18
CA GLU A 58 3.38 -0.19 -10.56
C GLU A 58 4.21 0.84 -11.34
N LEU A 59 4.72 1.86 -10.65
CA LEU A 59 5.63 2.82 -11.28
C LEU A 59 6.94 2.18 -11.76
N CYS A 60 7.42 1.10 -11.13
CA CYS A 60 8.65 0.42 -11.57
C CYS A 60 8.57 -0.16 -12.98
N GLU A 61 7.37 -0.41 -13.52
CA GLU A 61 7.17 -0.95 -14.87
C GLU A 61 7.33 0.12 -15.96
N SER A 62 6.89 1.35 -15.68
CA SER A 62 6.96 2.46 -16.62
C SER A 62 8.18 3.34 -16.36
N LYS A 63 8.33 3.82 -15.13
CA LYS A 63 9.41 4.71 -14.71
C LYS A 63 9.61 4.70 -13.20
N CYS A 64 10.82 4.30 -12.78
CA CYS A 64 11.22 4.24 -11.37
C CYS A 64 10.87 5.55 -10.62
N PRO A 65 10.28 5.50 -9.41
CA PRO A 65 9.97 6.68 -8.60
C PRO A 65 11.16 7.64 -8.42
N ILE A 66 12.35 7.11 -8.17
CA ILE A 66 13.58 7.90 -8.04
C ILE A 66 13.99 8.51 -9.39
N GLY A 67 13.84 7.76 -10.49
CA GLY A 67 14.09 8.29 -11.84
C GLY A 67 13.15 9.43 -12.22
N LEU A 68 11.86 9.34 -11.85
CA LEU A 68 10.89 10.42 -12.03
C LEU A 68 11.32 11.71 -11.32
N ILE A 69 11.83 11.61 -10.10
CA ILE A 69 12.26 12.77 -9.31
C ILE A 69 13.56 13.36 -9.88
N LEU A 70 14.50 12.52 -10.34
CA LEU A 70 15.72 12.99 -10.98
C LEU A 70 15.43 13.83 -12.23
N GLU A 71 14.40 13.48 -13.00
CA GLU A 71 14.01 14.24 -14.19
C GLU A 71 13.13 15.46 -13.89
N SER A 72 12.15 15.30 -12.99
CA SER A 72 11.19 16.37 -12.69
C SER A 72 11.70 17.39 -11.68
N GLY A 73 12.72 17.05 -10.89
CA GLY A 73 13.23 17.83 -9.76
C GLY A 73 12.31 17.85 -8.54
N ASN A 74 11.12 17.24 -8.60
CA ASN A 74 10.10 17.32 -7.55
C ASN A 74 9.94 15.99 -6.82
N PRO A 75 10.01 15.95 -5.48
CA PRO A 75 9.73 14.72 -4.72
C PRO A 75 8.30 14.23 -4.94
N LEU A 76 8.11 12.92 -4.79
CA LEU A 76 6.78 12.30 -4.82
C LEU A 76 6.22 12.25 -3.40
N TYR A 77 4.99 12.72 -3.24
CA TYR A 77 4.26 12.70 -1.98
C TYR A 77 2.88 12.06 -2.14
N ASP A 78 2.49 11.26 -1.17
CA ASP A 78 1.18 10.62 -1.04
C ASP A 78 0.72 9.84 -2.29
N PHE A 79 1.67 9.30 -3.06
CA PHE A 79 1.37 8.57 -4.27
C PHE A 79 0.79 7.18 -3.93
N ARG A 80 -0.43 6.90 -4.39
CA ARG A 80 -1.05 5.57 -4.21
C ARG A 80 -0.61 4.63 -5.32
N SER A 81 -0.21 3.43 -4.94
CA SER A 81 0.17 2.37 -5.87
C SER A 81 -0.02 1.01 -5.21
N ASN A 82 0.20 -0.06 -5.96
CA ASN A 82 0.32 -1.40 -5.42
C ASN A 82 1.76 -1.91 -5.56
N ILE A 83 2.22 -2.69 -4.59
CA ILE A 83 3.48 -3.44 -4.64
C ILE A 83 3.20 -4.94 -4.69
N GLU A 84 4.05 -5.69 -5.38
CA GLU A 84 4.10 -7.15 -5.28
C GLU A 84 5.08 -7.55 -4.17
N ILE A 85 4.59 -8.26 -3.15
CA ILE A 85 5.39 -8.69 -2.00
C ILE A 85 6.00 -10.09 -2.24
N LYS A 86 6.83 -10.59 -1.32
CA LYS A 86 7.62 -11.82 -1.50
C LYS A 86 6.81 -13.06 -1.89
N ASP A 87 5.59 -13.18 -1.39
CA ASP A 87 4.69 -14.31 -1.69
C ASP A 87 3.90 -14.16 -3.00
N GLY A 88 4.11 -13.06 -3.75
CA GLY A 88 3.42 -12.74 -5.00
C GLY A 88 2.10 -11.99 -4.82
N THR A 89 1.64 -11.74 -3.59
CA THR A 89 0.42 -10.98 -3.33
C THR A 89 0.65 -9.51 -3.63
N ARG A 90 -0.40 -8.80 -4.07
CA ARG A 90 -0.37 -7.36 -4.25
C ARG A 90 -0.90 -6.65 -3.02
N LYS A 91 -0.17 -5.66 -2.52
CA LYS A 91 -0.59 -4.81 -1.40
C LYS A 91 -0.79 -3.36 -1.84
N PRO A 92 -1.93 -2.73 -1.49
CA PRO A 92 -2.15 -1.32 -1.70
C PRO A 92 -1.25 -0.54 -0.74
N ILE A 93 -0.53 0.45 -1.27
CA ILE A 93 0.36 1.29 -0.50
C ILE A 93 0.17 2.77 -0.82
N LYS A 94 0.57 3.61 0.12
CA LYS A 94 0.88 5.02 -0.11
C LYS A 94 2.38 5.21 0.00
N LEU A 95 3.02 5.76 -1.03
CA LEU A 95 4.48 5.96 -1.05
C LEU A 95 4.88 7.42 -1.21
N ASN A 96 6.00 7.76 -0.58
CA ASN A 96 6.73 9.00 -0.78
C ASN A 96 8.13 8.65 -1.30
N ALA A 97 8.69 9.51 -2.14
CA ALA A 97 10.06 9.34 -2.61
C ALA A 97 10.78 10.68 -2.75
N ALA A 98 12.07 10.69 -2.40
CA ALA A 98 12.92 11.88 -2.50
C ALA A 98 14.35 11.49 -2.85
N ILE A 99 15.12 12.45 -3.37
CA ILE A 99 16.55 12.29 -3.65
C ILE A 99 17.34 12.62 -2.39
N LEU A 100 18.26 11.73 -2.03
CA LEU A 100 19.24 11.98 -0.98
C LEU A 100 20.41 12.75 -1.59
N LYS A 101 20.82 13.83 -0.93
CA LYS A 101 21.94 14.68 -1.36
C LYS A 101 23.01 14.74 -0.27
N ASN A 102 24.25 14.98 -0.68
CA ASN A 102 25.35 15.28 0.25
C ASN A 102 25.37 16.77 0.62
N ASP A 103 26.32 17.15 1.48
CA ASP A 103 26.51 18.55 1.94
C ASP A 103 26.85 19.53 0.79
N SER A 104 27.23 19.03 -0.37
CA SER A 104 27.49 19.81 -1.60
C SER A 104 26.29 19.84 -2.55
N ASP A 105 25.09 19.48 -2.09
CA ASP A 105 23.84 19.38 -2.87
C ASP A 105 23.89 18.38 -4.05
N GLN A 106 24.88 17.48 -4.06
CA GLN A 106 24.97 16.45 -5.11
C GLN A 106 24.13 15.24 -4.75
N PRO A 107 23.35 14.68 -5.70
CA PRO A 107 22.58 13.47 -5.46
C PRO A 107 23.50 12.29 -5.16
N ILE A 108 23.24 11.60 -4.04
CA ILE A 108 23.96 10.40 -3.59
C ILE A 108 23.10 9.14 -3.60
N GLY A 109 21.80 9.28 -3.81
CA GLY A 109 20.86 8.17 -3.82
C GLY A 109 19.42 8.63 -3.73
N GLY A 110 18.54 7.72 -3.32
CA GLY A 110 17.13 8.00 -3.12
C GLY A 110 16.59 7.35 -1.86
N VAL A 111 15.52 7.91 -1.31
CA VAL A 111 14.75 7.33 -0.20
C VAL A 111 13.32 7.12 -0.65
N ILE A 112 12.75 5.98 -0.28
CA ILE A 112 11.35 5.66 -0.49
C ILE A 112 10.76 5.26 0.86
N SER A 113 9.71 5.97 1.29
CA SER A 113 8.85 5.53 2.39
C SER A 113 7.53 5.03 1.84
N PHE A 114 6.95 4.03 2.48
CA PHE A 114 5.66 3.48 2.08
C PHE A 114 4.87 2.94 3.26
N ARG A 115 3.55 3.13 3.20
CA ARG A 115 2.60 2.67 4.20
C ARG A 115 1.65 1.67 3.57
N ASP A 116 1.48 0.53 4.23
CA ASP A 116 0.45 -0.45 3.90
C ASP A 116 -0.95 0.14 4.15
N LEU A 117 -1.81 0.10 3.13
CA LEU A 117 -3.18 0.58 3.21
C LEU A 117 -4.20 -0.56 3.36
N SER A 118 -3.77 -1.82 3.47
CA SER A 118 -4.64 -3.00 3.47
C SER A 118 -5.73 -2.91 4.54
N GLU A 119 -5.37 -2.54 5.78
CA GLU A 119 -6.35 -2.38 6.87
C GLU A 119 -7.32 -1.23 6.62
N ILE A 120 -6.83 -0.11 6.09
CA ILE A 120 -7.65 1.07 5.80
C ILE A 120 -8.66 0.74 4.68
N GLU A 121 -8.23 0.00 3.66
CA GLU A 121 -9.10 -0.41 2.56
C GLU A 121 -10.10 -1.48 2.99
N ALA A 122 -9.72 -2.42 3.86
CA ALA A 122 -10.64 -3.38 4.47
C ALA A 122 -11.75 -2.66 5.26
N ILE A 123 -11.38 -1.73 6.15
CA ILE A 123 -12.35 -0.94 6.94
C ILE A 123 -13.27 -0.12 6.03
N LYS A 124 -12.73 0.52 4.98
CA LYS A 124 -13.55 1.27 4.02
C LYS A 124 -14.52 0.37 3.26
N LYS A 125 -14.09 -0.83 2.89
CA LYS A 125 -14.98 -1.82 2.28
C LYS A 125 -16.09 -2.21 3.24
N ASP A 126 -15.79 -2.55 4.49
CA ASP A 126 -16.81 -2.93 5.48
C ASP A 126 -17.84 -1.82 5.74
N VAL A 127 -17.38 -0.57 5.86
CA VAL A 127 -18.28 0.60 5.99
C VAL A 127 -19.10 0.80 4.72
N SER A 128 -18.53 0.58 3.54
CA SER A 128 -19.29 0.65 2.28
C SER A 128 -20.34 -0.46 2.16
N TYR A 129 -20.08 -1.65 2.69
CA TYR A 129 -21.03 -2.77 2.71
C TYR A 129 -22.13 -2.59 3.76
N ALA A 130 -21.84 -1.97 4.90
CA ALA A 130 -22.85 -1.69 5.93
C ALA A 130 -24.00 -0.78 5.45
N GLY A 131 -23.81 -0.06 4.33
CA GLY A 131 -24.86 0.73 3.68
C GLY A 131 -25.35 0.18 2.33
N ASN A 132 -24.79 -0.92 1.85
CA ASN A 132 -24.92 -1.35 0.46
C ASN A 132 -25.14 -2.87 0.38
N TYR A 133 -26.38 -3.29 0.15
CA TYR A 133 -26.73 -4.70 -0.01
C TYR A 133 -26.39 -5.15 -1.42
N PHE A 134 -25.17 -5.67 -1.63
CA PHE A 134 -24.68 -6.13 -2.94
C PHE A 134 -24.86 -5.11 -4.09
N GLY A 135 -24.71 -3.82 -3.80
CA GLY A 135 -24.91 -2.73 -4.78
C GLY A 135 -26.29 -2.06 -4.72
N ILE A 136 -27.19 -2.53 -3.86
CA ILE A 136 -28.51 -1.92 -3.61
C ILE A 136 -28.41 -1.01 -2.37
N ILE A 137 -28.71 0.27 -2.55
CA ILE A 137 -28.70 1.28 -1.47
C ILE A 137 -30.08 1.36 -0.85
N GLY A 138 -30.18 1.18 0.47
CA GLY A 138 -31.46 1.24 1.17
C GLY A 138 -31.31 1.40 2.68
N HIS A 139 -31.34 2.64 3.18
CA HIS A 139 -31.13 2.94 4.60
C HIS A 139 -32.41 2.94 5.46
N GLY A 140 -33.59 2.92 4.83
CA GLY A 140 -34.86 2.89 5.54
C GLY A 140 -35.17 1.53 6.17
N LYS A 141 -35.92 1.52 7.28
CA LYS A 141 -36.32 0.29 7.99
C LYS A 141 -36.93 -0.76 7.05
N THR A 142 -37.83 -0.32 6.16
CA THR A 142 -38.47 -1.18 5.16
C THR A 142 -37.47 -1.87 4.23
N MET A 143 -36.44 -1.16 3.77
CA MET A 143 -35.41 -1.74 2.90
C MET A 143 -34.50 -2.71 3.66
N GLN A 144 -34.19 -2.42 4.93
CA GLN A 144 -33.41 -3.33 5.77
C GLN A 144 -34.17 -4.64 6.04
N ASP A 145 -35.49 -4.58 6.21
CA ASP A 145 -36.34 -5.78 6.34
C ASP A 145 -36.37 -6.59 5.03
N VAL A 146 -36.43 -5.92 3.87
CA VAL A 146 -36.31 -6.57 2.55
C VAL A 146 -34.96 -7.27 2.39
N PHE A 147 -33.85 -6.62 2.73
CA PHE A 147 -32.51 -7.23 2.64
C PHE A 147 -32.37 -8.48 3.50
N ARG A 148 -32.96 -8.49 4.71
CA ARG A 148 -32.99 -9.67 5.58
C ARG A 148 -33.73 -10.84 4.93
N LEU A 149 -34.91 -10.57 4.36
CA LEU A 149 -35.70 -11.60 3.67
C LEU A 149 -34.94 -12.20 2.48
N ILE A 150 -34.22 -11.37 1.71
CA ILE A 150 -33.40 -11.86 0.59
C ILE A 150 -32.30 -12.82 1.11
N GLN A 151 -31.65 -12.51 2.24
CA GLN A 151 -30.65 -13.40 2.82
C GLN A 151 -31.25 -14.73 3.29
N GLU A 152 -32.41 -14.70 3.96
CA GLU A 152 -33.07 -15.90 4.48
C GLU A 152 -33.44 -16.89 3.38
N ILE A 153 -33.84 -16.38 2.21
CA ILE A 153 -34.24 -17.22 1.06
C ILE A 153 -33.10 -17.49 0.07
N SER A 154 -31.89 -16.95 0.31
CA SER A 154 -30.76 -17.04 -0.63
C SER A 154 -30.25 -18.45 -0.88
N GLU A 155 -30.51 -19.39 0.03
CA GLU A 155 -30.16 -20.80 -0.13
C GLU A 155 -31.16 -21.57 -1.02
N SER A 156 -32.22 -20.92 -1.50
CA SER A 156 -33.24 -21.51 -2.37
C SER A 156 -33.07 -21.12 -3.84
N ASP A 157 -33.39 -22.04 -4.75
CA ASP A 157 -33.44 -21.79 -6.20
C ASP A 157 -34.72 -21.04 -6.65
N ALA A 158 -35.41 -20.38 -5.73
CA ALA A 158 -36.66 -19.68 -6.02
C ALA A 158 -36.41 -18.31 -6.68
N THR A 159 -37.16 -18.00 -7.74
CA THR A 159 -37.18 -16.64 -8.32
C THR A 159 -37.95 -15.68 -7.43
N VAL A 160 -37.32 -14.56 -7.06
CA VAL A 160 -37.90 -13.53 -6.19
C VAL A 160 -38.13 -12.25 -6.98
N LEU A 161 -39.35 -11.70 -6.90
CA LEU A 161 -39.71 -10.41 -7.48
C LEU A 161 -39.92 -9.38 -6.38
N ILE A 162 -39.17 -8.28 -6.41
CA ILE A 162 -39.30 -7.17 -5.46
C ILE A 162 -39.99 -6.01 -6.19
N GLN A 163 -41.08 -5.51 -5.61
CA GLN A 163 -41.86 -4.39 -6.16
C GLN A 163 -42.01 -3.29 -5.12
N GLY A 164 -42.04 -2.04 -5.58
CA GLY A 164 -42.28 -0.86 -4.77
C GLY A 164 -42.65 0.33 -5.64
N GLU A 165 -43.29 1.33 -5.04
CA GLU A 165 -43.58 2.59 -5.71
C GLU A 165 -42.27 3.36 -5.96
N SER A 166 -42.15 4.01 -7.13
CA SER A 166 -41.02 4.89 -7.41
C SER A 166 -41.07 6.10 -6.47
N GLY A 167 -39.95 6.40 -5.80
CA GLY A 167 -39.86 7.59 -4.94
C GLY A 167 -40.01 8.88 -5.74
N THR A 168 -40.85 9.81 -5.25
CA THR A 168 -40.92 11.21 -5.69
C THR A 168 -39.86 12.07 -5.02
#